data_AF-I3VSI8-F1
#
_entry.id   AF-I3VSI8-F1
#
_cell.length_a   1.000
_cell.length_b   1.000
_cell.length_c   1.000
_cell.angle_alpha   90.00
_cell.angle_beta   90.00
_cell.angle_gamma   90.00
#
_symmetry.space_group_name_H-M   'P 1'
#
loop_
_entity.id
_entity.type
_entity.pdbx_description
1 polymer ?
#
loop_
_entity_poly.entity_id
_entity_poly.type
_entity_poly.pdbx_seq_one_letter_code
_entity_poly.pdbx_strand_id
1 'polypeptide(L)'
;MIMPGLKKLTNSKSSEERMKMIDRGDKKLSISRQAELLSINRTSLYYKPVPTSDEEYMIKRIIDEVYTAHPEYGYRRMTTILMRDYGIIKP
;
A
#
# COMPACT_ATOMS: atom_id res chain seq x y z
N MET A 1 21.89 1.62 -12.67
CA MET A 1 21.71 2.97 -12.09
C MET A 1 20.39 3.53 -12.60
N ILE A 2 19.44 3.85 -11.71
CA ILE A 2 18.22 4.58 -12.09
C ILE A 2 18.46 6.04 -11.71
N MET A 3 18.49 6.93 -12.70
CA MET A 3 18.75 8.35 -12.49
C MET A 3 17.50 9.06 -11.93
N PRO A 4 17.65 9.94 -10.91
CA PRO A 4 16.56 10.76 -10.40
C PRO A 4 16.36 11.97 -11.32
N GLY A 5 15.14 12.22 -11.78
CA GLY A 5 14.79 13.56 -12.30
C GLY A 5 14.03 13.68 -13.61
N LEU A 6 13.83 12.62 -14.41
CA LEU A 6 12.88 12.71 -15.53
C LEU A 6 11.47 12.40 -15.01
N LYS A 7 10.66 13.44 -14.75
CA LYS A 7 9.20 13.29 -14.80
C LYS A 7 8.90 12.72 -16.19
N LYS A 8 8.55 11.43 -16.28
CA LYS A 8 8.21 10.78 -17.56
C LYS A 8 7.05 11.56 -18.20
N LEU A 9 7.39 12.48 -19.10
CA LEU A 9 6.50 13.03 -20.11
C LEU A 9 6.10 11.86 -21.02
N THR A 10 5.09 11.07 -20.62
CA THR A 10 4.21 10.24 -21.46
C THR A 10 3.47 9.24 -20.57
N ASN A 11 2.36 9.65 -19.98
CA ASN A 11 1.20 8.77 -19.85
C ASN A 11 -0.03 9.65 -19.66
N SER A 12 -0.83 9.79 -20.72
CA SER A 12 -2.11 10.49 -20.71
C SER A 12 -3.17 9.78 -19.85
N LYS A 13 -2.86 8.57 -19.37
CA LYS A 13 -3.79 7.66 -18.68
C LYS A 13 -3.35 7.36 -17.26
N SER A 14 -4.32 7.17 -16.38
CA SER A 14 -4.10 6.88 -14.96
C SER A 14 -3.38 5.53 -14.77
N SER A 15 -2.84 5.28 -13.57
CA SER A 15 -2.22 3.98 -13.28
C SER A 15 -3.23 2.84 -13.42
N GLU A 16 -4.47 3.04 -13.00
CA GLU A 16 -5.55 2.06 -13.07
C GLU A 16 -5.93 1.72 -14.51
N GLU A 17 -6.02 2.73 -15.38
CA GLU A 17 -6.32 2.53 -16.80
C GLU A 17 -5.25 1.71 -17.50
N ARG A 18 -3.98 1.92 -17.15
CA ARG A 18 -2.87 1.15 -17.70
C ARG A 18 -2.86 -0.28 -17.17
N MET A 19 -3.22 -0.50 -15.91
CA MET A 19 -3.39 -1.86 -15.38
C MET A 19 -4.45 -2.66 -16.14
N LYS A 20 -5.54 -2.02 -16.57
CA LYS A 20 -6.59 -2.64 -17.39
C LYS A 20 -6.11 -3.06 -18.79
N MET A 21 -4.96 -2.55 -19.26
CA MET A 21 -4.38 -2.92 -20.57
C MET A 21 -3.52 -4.19 -20.51
N ILE A 22 -3.28 -4.75 -19.32
CA ILE A 22 -2.51 -5.99 -19.19
C ILE A 22 -3.34 -7.17 -19.71
N ASP A 23 -2.81 -7.84 -20.72
CA ASP A 23 -3.35 -9.10 -21.23
C ASP A 23 -2.58 -10.27 -20.59
N ARG A 24 -3.23 -10.96 -19.65
CA ARG A 24 -2.64 -12.13 -18.97
C ARG A 24 -2.63 -13.39 -19.85
N GLY A 25 -3.35 -13.39 -20.98
CA GLY A 25 -3.44 -14.50 -21.92
C GLY A 25 -2.49 -14.38 -23.11
N ASP A 26 -1.75 -13.27 -23.25
CA ASP A 26 -0.83 -13.06 -24.36
C ASP A 26 0.32 -14.09 -24.32
N LYS A 27 0.41 -14.89 -25.39
CA LYS A 27 1.42 -15.94 -25.55
C LYS A 27 2.78 -15.39 -26.03
N LYS A 28 2.84 -14.15 -26.52
CA LYS A 28 4.03 -13.52 -27.07
C LYS A 28 4.74 -12.60 -26.08
N LEU A 29 3.99 -11.90 -25.23
CA LEU A 29 4.54 -10.96 -24.25
C LEU A 29 4.22 -11.36 -22.82
N SER A 30 5.26 -11.58 -22.02
CA SER A 30 5.10 -11.83 -20.59
C SER A 30 4.50 -10.60 -19.88
N ILE A 31 3.76 -10.86 -18.78
CA ILE A 31 3.20 -9.80 -17.92
C ILE A 31 4.29 -8.81 -17.47
N SER A 32 5.51 -9.29 -17.20
CA SER A 32 6.65 -8.45 -16.83
C SER A 32 7.00 -7.44 -17.93
N ARG A 33 7.03 -7.90 -19.19
CA ARG A 33 7.33 -7.03 -20.34
C ARG A 33 6.21 -6.04 -20.62
N GLN A 34 4.96 -6.47 -20.49
CA GLN A 34 3.80 -5.58 -20.63
C GLN A 34 3.81 -4.49 -19.54
N ALA A 35 4.12 -4.84 -18.29
CA ALA A 35 4.22 -3.90 -17.18
C ALA A 35 5.32 -2.84 -17.42
N GLU A 36 6.48 -3.28 -17.94
CA GLU A 36 7.58 -2.39 -18.30
C GLU A 36 7.17 -1.39 -19.39
N LEU A 37 6.57 -1.88 -20.48
CA LEU A 37 6.10 -1.06 -21.60
C LEU A 37 5.04 -0.04 -21.16
N LEU A 38 4.13 -0.45 -20.29
CA LEU A 38 3.09 0.42 -19.73
C LEU A 38 3.59 1.30 -18.58
N SER A 39 4.86 1.18 -18.18
CA SER A 39 5.45 1.87 -17.02
C SER A 39 4.63 1.67 -15.73
N ILE A 40 4.20 0.44 -15.47
CA ILE A 40 3.45 0.00 -14.28
C ILE A 40 4.42 -0.69 -13.32
N ASN A 41 4.30 -0.42 -12.02
CA ASN A 41 5.02 -1.22 -11.03
C ASN A 41 4.44 -2.64 -11.00
N ARG A 42 5.24 -3.66 -11.27
CA ARG A 42 4.77 -5.05 -11.30
C ARG A 42 4.07 -5.49 -10.01
N THR A 43 4.48 -5.03 -8.83
CA THR A 43 3.82 -5.41 -7.56
C THR A 43 2.37 -4.93 -7.50
N SER A 44 2.10 -3.76 -8.10
CA SER A 44 0.75 -3.19 -8.14
C SER A 44 -0.24 -4.02 -8.97
N LEU A 45 0.23 -4.90 -9.87
CA LEU A 45 -0.62 -5.85 -10.62
C LEU A 45 -1.17 -6.99 -9.76
N TYR A 46 -0.56 -7.22 -8.60
CA TYR A 46 -0.95 -8.27 -7.64
C TYR A 46 -1.59 -7.70 -6.39
N TYR A 47 -1.47 -6.39 -6.16
CA TYR A 47 -2.12 -5.71 -5.06
C TYR A 47 -3.64 -5.77 -5.23
N LYS A 48 -4.32 -6.30 -4.22
CA LYS A 48 -5.77 -6.20 -4.10
C LYS A 48 -6.06 -5.22 -2.97
N PRO A 49 -6.81 -4.13 -3.22
CA PRO A 49 -7.21 -3.24 -2.15
C PRO A 49 -8.08 -4.04 -1.16
N VAL A 50 -7.68 -4.01 0.11
CA VAL A 50 -8.47 -4.55 1.21
C VAL A 50 -9.23 -3.39 1.82
N PRO A 51 -10.57 -3.43 1.90
CA PRO A 51 -11.31 -2.40 2.60
C PRO A 51 -10.92 -2.42 4.07
N THR A 52 -10.52 -1.26 4.59
CA THR A 52 -10.29 -1.06 6.02
C THR A 52 -11.63 -1.09 6.74
N SER A 53 -11.75 -1.89 7.79
CA SER A 53 -12.94 -1.91 8.64
C SER A 53 -12.98 -0.68 9.56
N ASP A 54 -14.18 -0.32 10.04
CA ASP A 54 -14.34 0.76 11.03
C ASP A 54 -13.49 0.49 12.29
N GLU A 55 -13.40 -0.79 12.69
CA GLU A 55 -12.53 -1.22 13.79
C GLU A 55 -11.05 -0.92 13.51
N GLU A 56 -10.54 -1.26 12.32
CA GLU A 56 -9.16 -0.96 11.95
C GLU A 56 -8.89 0.55 11.91
N TYR A 57 -9.87 1.35 11.47
CA TYR A 57 -9.77 2.81 11.49
C TYR A 57 -9.69 3.35 12.93
N MET A 58 -10.53 2.83 13.84
CA MET A 58 -10.50 3.19 15.26
C MET A 58 -9.18 2.84 15.91
N ILE A 59 -8.64 1.65 15.65
CA ILE A 59 -7.33 1.22 16.17
C ILE A 59 -6.22 2.17 15.68
N LYS A 60 -6.20 2.51 14.38
CA LYS A 60 -5.21 3.46 13.84
C LYS A 60 -5.31 4.83 14.50
N ARG A 61 -6.52 5.33 14.70
CA ARG A 61 -6.75 6.61 15.37
C ARG A 61 -6.23 6.59 16.81
N ILE A 62 -6.50 5.53 17.57
CA ILE A 62 -5.99 5.38 18.94
C ILE A 62 -4.47 5.35 18.95
N ILE A 63 -3.85 4.60 18.02
CA ILE A 63 -2.39 4.55 17.89
C ILE A 63 -1.82 5.94 17.63
N ASP A 64 -2.41 6.69 16.69
CA ASP A 64 -1.98 8.04 16.34
C ASP A 64 -2.09 8.98 17.53
N GLU A 65 -3.21 8.95 18.27
CA GLU A 65 -3.43 9.79 19.46
C GLU A 65 -2.41 9.47 20.57
N VAL A 66 -2.22 8.18 20.91
CA VAL A 66 -1.27 7.75 21.95
C VAL A 66 0.18 8.05 21.54
N TYR A 67 0.55 7.81 20.29
CA TYR A 67 1.91 8.05 19.82
C TYR A 67 2.23 9.53 19.70
N THR A 68 1.24 10.36 19.35
CA THR A 68 1.40 11.82 19.33
C THR A 68 1.66 12.36 20.74
N ALA A 69 0.98 11.81 21.75
CA ALA A 69 1.23 12.17 23.15
C ALA A 69 2.54 11.60 23.71
N HIS A 70 2.92 10.40 23.26
CA HIS A 70 4.06 9.62 23.77
C HIS A 70 4.90 9.04 22.62
N PRO A 71 5.68 9.87 21.90
CA PRO A 71 6.48 9.43 20.76
C PRO A 71 7.61 8.45 21.14
N GLU A 72 7.97 8.39 22.42
CA GLU A 72 8.92 7.42 22.98
C GLU A 72 8.34 6.01 23.11
N TYR A 73 7.03 5.83 22.94
CA TYR A 73 6.38 4.52 23.03
C TYR A 73 6.62 3.71 21.75
N GLY A 74 7.65 2.85 21.79
CA GLY A 74 7.82 1.82 20.77
C GLY A 74 6.69 0.79 20.78
N TYR A 75 6.65 -0.03 19.73
CA TYR A 75 5.62 -1.05 19.48
C TYR A 75 5.20 -1.86 20.72
N ARG A 76 6.18 -2.32 21.52
CA ARG A 76 5.90 -3.12 22.73
C ARG A 76 4.99 -2.40 23.73
N ARG A 77 5.27 -1.12 24.02
CA ARG A 77 4.45 -0.32 24.96
C ARG A 77 3.10 0.00 24.36
N MET A 78 3.08 0.34 23.07
CA MET A 78 1.83 0.60 22.35
C MET A 78 0.90 -0.62 22.40
N THR A 79 1.40 -1.82 22.12
CA THR A 79 0.60 -3.06 22.22
C THR A 79 0.03 -3.25 23.63
N THR A 80 0.82 -3.05 24.68
CA THR A 80 0.32 -3.15 26.06
C THR A 80 -0.79 -2.14 26.34
N ILE A 81 -0.68 -0.90 25.86
CA ILE A 81 -1.71 0.14 26.04
C ILE A 81 -2.98 -0.22 25.27
N LEU A 82 -2.87 -0.61 24.00
CA LEU A 82 -4.01 -1.02 23.18
C LEU A 82 -4.76 -2.20 23.82
N MET A 83 -4.04 -3.17 24.40
CA MET A 83 -4.65 -4.30 25.09
C MET A 83 -5.28 -3.91 26.43
N ARG A 84 -4.56 -3.14 27.26
CA ARG A 84 -4.98 -2.80 28.63
C ARG A 84 -6.12 -1.78 28.66
N ASP A 85 -6.01 -0.73 27.86
CA ASP A 85 -6.88 0.45 27.95
C ASP A 85 -8.02 0.41 26.93
N TYR A 86 -7.79 -0.22 25.78
CA TYR A 86 -8.73 -0.25 24.66
C TYR A 86 -9.29 -1.65 24.37
N GLY A 87 -8.84 -2.69 25.09
CA GLY A 87 -9.31 -4.06 24.91
C GLY A 87 -9.02 -4.64 23.51
N ILE A 88 -8.09 -4.05 22.77
CA ILE A 88 -7.73 -4.49 21.43
C ILE A 88 -6.85 -5.73 21.57
N ILE A 89 -7.45 -6.90 21.36
CA ILE A 89 -6.78 -8.18 21.43
C ILE A 89 -6.14 -8.44 20.06
N LYS A 90 -4.90 -8.93 20.06
CA LYS A 90 -4.24 -9.35 18.83
C LYS A 90 -5.05 -10.53 18.22
N PRO A 91 -5.43 -10.47 16.94
CA PRO A 91 -6.05 -11.61 16.27
C PRO A 91 -5.12 -12.83 16.24
#